data_AF-A0A812C3W5-F1
#
_entry.id   AF-A0A812C3W5-F1
#
_cell.length_a   1.000
_cell.length_b   1.000
_cell.length_c   1.000
_cell.angle_alpha   90.00
_cell.angle_beta   90.00
_cell.angle_gamma   90.00
#
_symmetry.space_group_name_H-M   'P 1'
#
loop_
_entity.id
_entity.type
_entity.pdbx_description
1 polymer ?
#
loop_
_entity_poly.entity_id
_entity_poly.type
_entity_poly.pdbx_seq_one_letter_code
_entity_poly.pdbx_strand_id
1 'polypeptide(L)'
;MGNRTSRSPSFVAHFAGSTAITTGRVTMQRSSKGVISIAEVDNGGRYVTLENTSTSRMKRLQNLKGWKIKRDFLETTSLPSFTFEYVINRDFTLDAQQNIKIWAKNFEKDPEIKGNDIVCTVSDWGQVNRNSLITLFDDNGVEKATLSVKVNL
;
A
#
# COMPACT_ATOMS: atom_id res chain seq x y z
N MET A 1 -3.24 -29.56 -43.64
CA MET A 1 -2.51 -28.88 -42.55
C MET A 1 -2.86 -27.40 -42.59
N GLY A 2 -3.59 -26.91 -41.60
CA GLY A 2 -3.95 -25.50 -41.50
C GLY A 2 -4.15 -25.15 -40.03
N ASN A 3 -3.14 -24.52 -39.44
CA ASN A 3 -3.12 -24.14 -38.03
C ASN A 3 -4.25 -23.14 -37.72
N ARG A 4 -5.15 -23.54 -36.82
CA ARG A 4 -6.15 -22.65 -36.21
C ARG A 4 -5.59 -22.22 -34.85
N THR A 5 -4.74 -21.21 -34.83
CA THR A 5 -4.28 -20.58 -33.58
C THR A 5 -5.29 -19.52 -33.15
N SER A 6 -5.93 -19.79 -32.01
CA SER A 6 -6.78 -18.86 -31.28
C SER A 6 -5.98 -17.61 -30.90
N ARG A 7 -6.38 -16.45 -31.40
CA ARG A 7 -5.94 -15.17 -30.83
C ARG A 7 -6.90 -14.81 -29.70
N SER A 8 -6.49 -15.10 -28.46
CA SER A 8 -7.04 -14.43 -27.29
C SER A 8 -6.83 -12.92 -27.46
N PRO A 9 -7.83 -12.06 -27.28
CA PRO A 9 -7.56 -10.64 -27.19
C PRO A 9 -6.93 -10.39 -25.82
N SER A 10 -5.61 -10.24 -25.81
CA SER A 10 -4.88 -9.67 -24.69
C SER A 10 -5.39 -8.24 -24.46
N PHE A 11 -6.26 -8.06 -23.48
CA PHE A 11 -6.66 -6.74 -23.01
C PHE A 11 -5.49 -6.15 -22.23
N VAL A 12 -4.59 -5.46 -22.94
CA VAL A 12 -3.58 -4.60 -22.34
C VAL A 12 -4.10 -3.18 -22.42
N ALA A 13 -4.88 -2.76 -21.42
CA ALA A 13 -5.18 -1.36 -21.24
C ALA A 13 -3.95 -0.69 -20.61
N HIS A 14 -3.10 -0.12 -21.47
CA HIS A 14 -2.18 0.92 -21.06
C HIS A 14 -3.00 2.16 -20.70
N PHE A 15 -3.20 2.42 -19.41
CA PHE A 15 -3.62 3.74 -18.95
C PHE A 15 -2.37 4.60 -18.80
N ALA A 16 -2.06 5.30 -19.89
CA ALA A 16 -1.30 6.53 -19.83
C ALA A 16 -2.03 7.51 -18.89
N GLY A 17 -1.25 8.24 -18.08
CA GLY A 17 -1.71 9.05 -16.97
C GLY A 17 -3.00 9.83 -17.24
N SER A 18 -4.01 9.52 -16.44
CA SER A 18 -5.12 10.42 -16.18
C SER A 18 -5.17 10.61 -14.67
N THR A 19 -4.61 11.72 -14.20
CA THR A 19 -4.90 12.29 -12.90
C THR A 19 -6.35 12.75 -12.90
N ALA A 20 -7.29 11.80 -12.84
CA ALA A 20 -8.63 12.11 -12.38
C ALA A 20 -8.49 12.52 -10.91
N ILE A 21 -8.26 13.81 -10.68
CA ILE A 21 -8.34 14.43 -9.37
C ILE A 21 -9.76 14.13 -8.90
N THR A 22 -9.89 13.20 -7.97
CA THR A 22 -11.17 12.96 -7.31
C THR A 22 -11.54 14.27 -6.63
N THR A 23 -12.56 14.96 -7.14
CA THR A 23 -13.04 16.25 -6.64
C THR A 23 -13.78 16.11 -5.30
N GLY A 24 -13.88 14.89 -4.78
CA GLY A 24 -14.45 14.55 -3.48
C GLY A 24 -13.48 14.75 -2.32
N ARG A 25 -14.01 15.07 -1.14
CA ARG A 25 -13.22 15.27 0.08
C ARG A 25 -12.77 13.92 0.64
N VAL A 26 -11.46 13.66 0.60
CA VAL A 26 -10.86 12.49 1.24
C VAL A 26 -10.54 12.79 2.70
N THR A 27 -10.97 11.93 3.61
CA THR A 27 -10.62 11.97 5.03
C THR A 27 -9.76 10.74 5.36
N MET A 28 -8.61 10.99 5.99
CA MET A 28 -7.69 9.94 6.41
C MET A 28 -7.57 9.95 7.93
N GLN A 29 -7.90 8.83 8.57
CA GLN A 29 -7.81 8.66 10.03
C GLN A 29 -6.81 7.56 10.36
N ARG A 30 -5.77 7.91 11.11
CA ARG A 30 -4.68 7.00 11.51
C ARG A 30 -4.87 6.51 12.95
N SER A 31 -4.43 5.29 13.22
CA SER A 31 -4.24 4.77 14.58
C SER A 31 -2.95 3.94 14.63
N SER A 32 -2.30 3.89 15.79
CA SER A 32 -1.14 3.04 16.02
C SER A 32 -1.07 2.54 17.47
N LYS A 33 -0.58 1.31 17.63
CA LYS A 33 -0.27 0.61 18.87
C LYS A 33 1.23 0.35 18.86
N GLY A 34 2.00 1.30 19.37
CA GLY A 34 3.46 1.27 19.37
C GLY A 34 4.07 2.33 18.47
N VAL A 35 5.31 2.11 18.07
CA VAL A 35 6.13 3.14 17.39
C VAL A 35 6.02 3.09 15.87
N ILE A 36 5.44 2.04 15.29
CA ILE A 36 5.24 1.96 13.84
C ILE A 36 3.82 2.38 13.50
N SER A 37 3.71 3.27 12.53
CA SER A 37 2.44 3.79 12.01
C SER A 37 2.39 3.74 10.50
N ILE A 38 1.18 3.82 9.94
CA ILE A 38 0.97 4.00 8.50
C ILE A 38 0.88 5.52 8.26
N ALA A 39 1.91 6.07 7.62
CA ALA A 39 2.02 7.50 7.41
C ALA A 39 1.21 7.98 6.21
N GLU A 40 1.10 7.22 5.13
CA GLU A 40 0.33 7.65 3.95
C GLU A 40 0.05 6.47 3.03
N VAL A 41 -0.92 6.68 2.15
CA VAL A 41 -1.11 5.91 0.93
C VAL A 41 -1.15 6.87 -0.23
N ASP A 42 -0.39 6.58 -1.28
CA ASP A 42 -0.37 7.41 -2.49
C ASP A 42 -1.74 7.41 -3.15
N ASN A 43 -2.19 8.59 -3.61
CA ASN A 43 -3.52 8.76 -4.20
C ASN A 43 -3.76 7.85 -5.42
N GLY A 44 -2.70 7.57 -6.18
CA GLY A 44 -2.74 6.72 -7.37
C GLY A 44 -2.60 5.22 -7.06
N GLY A 45 -2.38 4.83 -5.79
CA GLY A 45 -2.12 3.44 -5.42
C GLY A 45 -0.66 3.01 -5.62
N ARG A 46 0.26 3.94 -5.83
CA ARG A 46 1.67 3.61 -6.12
C ARG A 46 2.40 2.95 -4.95
N TYR A 47 2.20 3.47 -3.75
CA TYR A 47 2.89 3.01 -2.55
C TYR A 47 2.08 3.27 -1.27
N VAL A 48 2.50 2.59 -0.20
CA VAL A 48 2.10 2.89 1.18
C VAL A 48 3.36 3.19 2.00
N THR A 49 3.32 4.21 2.85
CA THR A 49 4.48 4.60 3.67
C THR A 49 4.28 4.17 5.11
N LEU A 50 5.28 3.49 5.65
CA LEU A 50 5.39 3.19 7.08
C LEU A 50 6.38 4.16 7.73
N GLU A 51 6.09 4.59 8.95
CA GLU A 51 6.95 5.49 9.71
C GLU A 51 7.18 4.96 11.12
N ASN A 52 8.42 5.08 11.60
CA ASN A 52 8.76 4.87 12.99
C ASN A 52 8.72 6.21 13.75
N THR A 53 7.67 6.41 14.53
CA THR A 53 7.41 7.65 15.28
C THR A 53 8.14 7.69 16.63
N SER A 54 9.03 6.74 16.91
CA SER A 54 9.85 6.81 18.12
C SER A 54 10.76 8.03 18.10
N THR A 55 10.90 8.70 19.25
CA THR A 55 11.72 9.91 19.36
C THR A 55 13.19 9.55 19.56
N SER A 56 14.09 10.50 19.27
CA SER A 56 15.53 10.34 19.54
C SER A 56 15.88 10.02 21.00
N ARG A 57 15.01 10.37 21.96
CA ARG A 57 15.19 10.00 23.38
C ARG A 57 14.79 8.55 23.68
N MET A 58 14.04 7.93 22.80
CA MET A 58 13.48 6.59 22.96
C MET A 58 13.69 5.82 21.65
N LYS A 59 14.95 5.75 21.20
CA LYS A 59 15.35 5.10 19.94
C LYS A 59 14.98 3.63 19.98
N ARG A 60 13.83 3.31 19.40
CA ARG A 60 13.37 1.93 19.23
C ARG A 60 13.54 1.58 17.77
N LEU A 61 14.62 0.87 17.51
CA LEU A 61 14.84 0.21 16.25
C LEU A 61 13.80 -0.90 16.08
N GLN A 62 13.14 -0.96 14.91
CA GLN A 62 12.14 -1.99 14.66
C GLN A 62 12.50 -2.81 13.42
N ASN A 63 12.68 -4.11 13.61
CA ASN A 63 12.71 -5.05 12.49
C ASN A 63 11.27 -5.30 12.02
N LEU A 64 11.05 -5.18 10.71
CA LEU A 64 9.76 -5.36 10.04
C LEU A 64 9.67 -6.67 9.25
N LYS A 65 10.68 -7.55 9.32
CA LYS A 65 10.58 -8.89 8.71
C LYS A 65 9.39 -9.66 9.28
N GLY A 66 8.63 -10.28 8.39
CA GLY A 66 7.40 -11.01 8.74
C GLY A 66 6.18 -10.12 8.96
N TRP A 67 6.35 -8.80 9.07
CA TRP A 67 5.22 -7.88 9.20
C TRP A 67 4.39 -7.88 7.93
N LYS A 68 3.09 -7.65 8.11
CA LYS A 68 2.12 -7.78 7.04
C LYS A 68 1.30 -6.51 6.92
N ILE A 69 1.19 -6.00 5.70
CA ILE A 69 0.32 -4.88 5.37
C ILE A 69 -0.82 -5.36 4.49
N LYS A 70 -2.04 -4.96 4.86
CA LYS A 70 -3.28 -5.34 4.18
C LYS A 70 -4.09 -4.10 3.90
N ARG A 71 -4.65 -3.95 2.70
CA ARG A 71 -5.63 -2.92 2.38
C ARG A 71 -6.92 -3.55 1.90
N ASP A 72 -7.98 -3.36 2.67
CA ASP A 72 -9.32 -3.84 2.34
C ASP A 72 -10.16 -2.71 1.74
N PHE A 73 -10.89 -3.02 0.68
CA PHE A 73 -11.94 -2.18 0.11
C PHE A 73 -13.29 -2.85 0.38
N LEU A 74 -14.16 -2.16 1.13
CA LEU A 74 -15.46 -2.69 1.53
C LEU A 74 -16.41 -2.73 0.35
N GLU A 75 -17.19 -3.82 0.23
CA GLU A 75 -18.25 -3.98 -0.77
C GLU A 75 -19.18 -2.75 -0.83
N THR A 76 -19.57 -2.38 -2.04
CA THR A 76 -20.53 -1.32 -2.31
C THR A 76 -21.60 -1.87 -3.25
N THR A 77 -22.70 -1.14 -3.44
CA THR A 77 -23.76 -1.54 -4.37
C THR A 77 -23.25 -1.82 -5.80
N SER A 78 -22.19 -1.14 -6.24
CA SER A 78 -21.68 -1.24 -7.61
C SER A 78 -20.38 -2.03 -7.77
N LEU A 79 -19.66 -2.31 -6.68
CA LEU A 79 -18.33 -2.93 -6.73
C LEU A 79 -18.16 -3.97 -5.61
N PRO A 80 -17.62 -5.16 -5.91
CA PRO A 80 -17.34 -6.18 -4.89
C PRO A 80 -16.24 -5.70 -3.94
N SER A 81 -16.15 -6.33 -2.76
CA SER A 81 -14.99 -6.16 -1.89
C SER A 81 -13.75 -6.75 -2.52
N PHE A 82 -12.59 -6.16 -2.25
CA PHE A 82 -11.30 -6.75 -2.62
C PHE A 82 -10.21 -6.34 -1.62
N THR A 83 -9.14 -7.12 -1.57
CA THR A 83 -8.04 -6.94 -0.61
C THR A 83 -6.69 -7.03 -1.32
N PHE A 84 -5.80 -6.11 -0.98
CA PHE A 84 -4.37 -6.22 -1.26
C PHE A 84 -3.62 -6.62 -0.01
N GLU A 85 -2.64 -7.50 -0.13
CA GLU A 85 -1.87 -7.98 1.02
C GLU A 85 -0.41 -8.23 0.63
N TYR A 86 0.50 -7.82 1.50
CA TYR A 86 1.92 -8.06 1.34
C TYR A 86 2.59 -8.36 2.68
N VAL A 87 3.44 -9.38 2.71
CA VAL A 87 4.31 -9.72 3.83
C VAL A 87 5.74 -9.27 3.50
N ILE A 88 6.36 -8.52 4.40
CA ILE A 88 7.74 -8.07 4.28
C ILE A 88 8.66 -9.26 4.55
N ASN A 89 9.12 -9.94 3.49
CA ASN A 89 9.92 -11.16 3.61
C ASN A 89 11.43 -10.94 3.71
N ARG A 90 11.89 -9.68 3.63
CA ARG A 90 13.32 -9.32 3.78
C ARG A 90 13.59 -8.83 5.20
N ASP A 91 14.80 -9.06 5.68
CA ASP A 91 15.30 -8.37 6.85
C ASP A 91 15.34 -6.86 6.53
N PHE A 92 14.52 -6.10 7.24
CA PHE A 92 14.43 -4.66 7.09
C PHE A 92 14.19 -4.03 8.44
N THR A 93 15.00 -3.02 8.74
CA THR A 93 15.04 -2.41 10.05
C THR A 93 14.82 -0.92 9.90
N LEU A 94 13.78 -0.41 10.57
CA LEU A 94 13.37 0.99 10.49
C LEU A 94 13.83 1.75 11.75
N ASP A 95 14.78 2.65 11.54
CA ASP A 95 15.30 3.54 12.58
C ASP A 95 14.26 4.54 13.09
N ALA A 96 14.50 5.09 14.28
CA ALA A 96 13.67 6.15 14.85
C ALA A 96 13.56 7.35 13.92
N GLN A 97 12.36 7.89 13.75
CA GLN A 97 12.04 9.04 12.90
C GLN A 97 12.35 8.82 11.40
N GLN A 98 12.55 7.57 10.98
CA GLN A 98 12.67 7.21 9.57
C GLN A 98 11.35 6.66 9.03
N ASN A 99 11.22 6.72 7.71
CA ASN A 99 10.11 6.12 6.98
C ASN A 99 10.62 5.22 5.85
N ILE A 100 9.72 4.38 5.35
CA ILE A 100 9.93 3.54 4.18
C ILE A 100 8.66 3.54 3.34
N LYS A 101 8.84 3.58 2.01
CA LYS A 101 7.75 3.32 1.06
C LYS A 101 7.75 1.85 0.63
N ILE A 102 6.55 1.27 0.61
CA ILE A 102 6.27 -0.06 0.04
C ILE A 102 5.56 0.17 -1.29
N TRP A 103 6.32 0.16 -2.38
CA TRP A 103 5.87 0.37 -3.75
C TRP A 103 5.22 -0.88 -4.33
N ALA A 104 4.15 -0.68 -5.09
CA ALA A 104 3.52 -1.75 -5.84
C ALA A 104 4.37 -2.12 -7.07
N LYS A 105 4.28 -3.38 -7.49
CA LYS A 105 5.12 -3.97 -8.55
C LYS A 105 5.01 -3.24 -9.88
N ASN A 106 3.82 -2.71 -10.24
CA ASN A 106 3.65 -1.99 -11.50
C ASN A 106 4.44 -0.68 -11.55
N PHE A 107 4.92 -0.19 -10.41
CA PHE A 107 5.69 1.05 -10.28
C PHE A 107 7.17 0.78 -9.97
N GLU A 108 7.69 -0.43 -10.16
CA GLU A 108 9.07 -0.80 -9.83
C GLU A 108 10.17 0.05 -10.53
N LYS A 109 9.79 0.80 -11.56
CA LYS A 109 10.66 1.71 -12.33
C LYS A 109 10.37 3.20 -12.06
N ASP A 110 9.55 3.51 -11.06
CA ASP A 110 9.24 4.90 -10.71
C ASP A 110 10.52 5.60 -10.19
N PRO A 111 10.89 6.78 -10.75
CA PRO A 111 12.12 7.48 -10.38
C PRO A 111 12.11 8.02 -8.94
N GLU A 112 10.97 8.06 -8.26
CA GLU A 112 10.89 8.44 -6.83
C GLU A 112 11.35 7.33 -5.88
N ILE A 113 11.53 6.10 -6.34
CA ILE A 113 11.97 4.96 -5.53
C ILE A 113 13.38 5.22 -4.96
N LYS A 114 13.52 5.13 -3.64
CA LYS A 114 14.80 5.26 -2.94
C LYS A 114 15.43 3.89 -2.68
N GLY A 115 16.75 3.85 -2.49
CA GLY A 115 17.49 2.59 -2.28
C GLY A 115 17.02 1.72 -1.10
N ASN A 116 16.42 2.34 -0.07
CA ASN A 116 15.88 1.62 1.09
C ASN A 116 14.40 1.25 0.95
N ASP A 117 13.71 1.72 -0.08
CA ASP A 117 12.30 1.39 -0.31
C ASP A 117 12.14 -0.09 -0.66
N ILE A 118 10.92 -0.59 -0.48
CA ILE A 118 10.54 -1.96 -0.85
C ILE A 118 9.67 -1.90 -2.09
N VAL A 119 10.01 -2.67 -3.13
CA VAL A 119 9.08 -3.03 -4.20
C VAL A 119 8.45 -4.36 -3.83
N CYS A 120 7.13 -4.38 -3.64
CA CYS A 120 6.37 -5.54 -3.21
C CYS A 120 5.89 -6.39 -4.40
N THR A 121 5.26 -7.53 -4.12
CA THR A 121 4.70 -8.42 -5.15
C THR A 121 3.29 -8.02 -5.58
N VAL A 122 2.60 -7.17 -4.83
CA VAL A 122 1.26 -6.67 -5.15
C VAL A 122 1.37 -5.72 -6.35
N SER A 123 0.51 -5.89 -7.35
CA SER A 123 0.56 -5.08 -8.57
C SER A 123 0.26 -3.60 -8.35
N ASP A 124 -0.70 -3.26 -7.49
CA ASP A 124 -1.16 -1.89 -7.19
C ASP A 124 -1.77 -1.84 -5.78
N TRP A 125 -1.69 -0.71 -5.07
CA TRP A 125 -2.33 -0.54 -3.75
C TRP A 125 -3.77 -0.04 -3.82
N GLY A 126 -4.31 0.24 -5.00
CA GLY A 126 -5.63 0.79 -5.24
C GLY A 126 -5.64 2.31 -5.12
N GLN A 127 -6.34 2.97 -6.03
CA GLN A 127 -6.54 4.41 -5.98
C GLN A 127 -7.34 4.82 -4.75
N VAL A 128 -7.16 6.06 -4.31
CA VAL A 128 -7.93 6.68 -3.23
C VAL A 128 -9.26 7.24 -3.77
N ASN A 129 -10.10 6.36 -4.30
CA ASN A 129 -11.42 6.69 -4.88
C ASN A 129 -12.59 5.94 -4.21
N ARG A 130 -12.29 5.12 -3.20
CA ARG A 130 -13.26 4.29 -2.47
C ARG A 130 -12.84 4.16 -1.01
N ASN A 131 -13.82 4.02 -0.13
CA ASN A 131 -13.59 3.73 1.27
C ASN A 131 -12.72 2.47 1.42
N SER A 132 -11.62 2.61 2.18
CA SER A 132 -10.70 1.50 2.43
C SER A 132 -10.08 1.59 3.81
N LEU A 133 -9.59 0.45 4.29
CA LEU A 133 -8.86 0.32 5.53
C LEU A 133 -7.52 -0.33 5.25
N ILE A 134 -6.44 0.37 5.58
CA ILE A 134 -5.10 -0.21 5.56
C ILE A 134 -4.79 -0.63 6.99
N THR A 135 -4.34 -1.87 7.16
CA THR A 135 -4.01 -2.47 8.45
C THR A 135 -2.59 -3.02 8.40
N LEU A 136 -1.80 -2.71 9.41
CA LEU A 136 -0.46 -3.24 9.61
C LEU A 136 -0.48 -4.23 10.77
N PHE A 137 0.05 -5.42 10.53
CA PHE A 137 0.23 -6.48 11.51
C PHE A 137 1.73 -6.73 11.72
N ASP A 138 2.11 -7.09 12.95
CA ASP A 138 3.45 -7.62 13.20
C ASP A 138 3.61 -9.06 12.69
N ASP A 139 4.81 -9.61 12.90
CA ASP A 139 5.19 -10.98 12.57
C ASP A 139 4.40 -12.06 13.31
N ASN A 140 3.74 -11.69 14.42
CA ASN A 140 2.86 -12.57 15.20
C ASN A 140 1.38 -12.42 14.79
N GLY A 141 1.09 -11.60 13.77
CA GLY A 141 -0.27 -11.33 13.32
C GLY A 141 -1.04 -10.35 14.20
N VAL A 142 -0.38 -9.65 15.12
CA VAL A 142 -1.02 -8.65 15.98
C VAL A 142 -1.12 -7.33 15.24
N GLU A 143 -2.33 -6.77 15.18
CA GLU A 143 -2.57 -5.44 14.59
C GLU A 143 -1.79 -4.35 15.35
N LYS A 144 -0.97 -3.60 14.62
CA LYS A 144 -0.16 -2.48 15.13
C LYS A 144 -0.62 -1.12 14.65
N ALA A 145 -1.18 -0.98 13.46
CA ALA A 145 -1.61 0.33 12.98
C ALA A 145 -2.72 0.21 11.95
N THR A 146 -3.52 1.27 11.84
CA THR A 146 -4.55 1.39 10.81
C THR A 146 -4.52 2.76 10.16
N LEU A 147 -4.88 2.81 8.88
CA LEU A 147 -5.21 4.03 8.15
C LEU A 147 -6.57 3.82 7.47
N SER A 148 -7.61 4.44 8.03
CA SER A 148 -8.95 4.47 7.43
C SER A 148 -9.02 5.62 6.42
N VAL A 149 -9.37 5.29 5.20
CA VAL A 149 -9.56 6.22 4.09
C VAL A 149 -11.05 6.29 3.80
N LYS A 150 -11.66 7.46 4.02
CA LYS A 150 -13.05 7.75 3.67
C LYS A 150 -13.08 8.74 2.51
N VAL A 151 -13.73 8.35 1.43
CA VAL A 151 -13.94 9.21 0.26
C VAL A 151 -15.40 9.65 0.26
N ASN A 152 -15.63 10.94 0.45
CA ASN A 152 -16.96 11.53 0.29
C ASN A 152 -17.08 11.98 -1.17
N LEU A 153 -17.74 11.16 -1.98
CA LEU A 153 -18.11 11.47 -3.35
C LEU A 153 -19.39 12.32 -3.39
#